data_AF-A0A2S9TLX2-F1
#
_entry.id   AF-A0A2S9TLX2-F1
#
_cell.length_a   1.000
_cell.length_b   1.000
_cell.length_c   1.000
_cell.angle_alpha   90.00
_cell.angle_beta   90.00
_cell.angle_gamma   90.00
#
_symmetry.space_group_name_H-M   'P 1'
#
loop_
_entity.id
_entity.type
_entity.pdbx_description
1 polymer ?
#
loop_
_entity_poly.entity_id
_entity_poly.type
_entity_poly.pdbx_seq_one_letter_code
_entity_poly.pdbx_strand_id
1 'polypeptide(L)'
;MSLLQYTSDEMFSATDLVRKNKSIFDKLQKKEIEKAIILRDGKPSIMMLDFSEYEKLMKDYLNLKDGNSTNINTKTINETVVEEKTIKSDSKISQEDYEAAMKEIEQISFSSDFSIKEDDEQKTPQALKEFWEK
;
A
#
# COMPACT_ATOMS: atom_id res chain seq x y z
N MET A 1 20.96 18.27 -8.72
CA MET A 1 19.76 17.42 -8.85
C MET A 1 18.82 18.11 -9.82
N SER A 2 18.32 17.42 -10.84
CA SER A 2 17.40 18.03 -11.79
C SER A 2 16.08 18.33 -11.07
N LEU A 3 15.50 19.51 -11.31
CA LEU A 3 14.24 19.97 -10.71
C LEU A 3 13.01 19.16 -11.18
N LEU A 4 13.21 18.24 -12.12
CA LEU A 4 12.15 17.44 -12.72
C LEU A 4 11.75 16.31 -11.76
N GLN A 5 10.47 16.27 -11.43
CA GLN A 5 9.87 15.25 -10.56
C GLN A 5 9.75 13.88 -11.25
N TYR A 6 9.81 13.86 -12.59
CA TYR A 6 9.74 12.67 -13.43
C TYR A 6 10.43 12.92 -14.77
N THR A 7 10.93 11.86 -15.37
CA THR A 7 11.62 11.86 -16.67
C THR A 7 10.68 11.38 -17.79
N SER A 8 11.01 11.68 -19.05
CA SER A 8 10.20 11.25 -20.19
C SER A 8 10.07 9.72 -20.30
N ASP A 9 11.09 8.98 -19.86
CA ASP A 9 11.09 7.51 -19.88
C ASP A 9 10.15 6.89 -18.84
N GLU A 10 9.74 7.68 -17.85
CA GLU A 10 8.79 7.28 -16.80
C GLU A 10 7.34 7.65 -17.18
N MET A 11 7.09 8.37 -18.29
CA MET A 11 5.76 8.86 -18.66
C MET A 11 5.06 7.92 -19.65
N PHE A 12 3.87 7.45 -19.29
CA PHE A 12 3.05 6.58 -20.12
C PHE A 12 1.63 7.13 -20.24
N SER A 13 1.01 6.98 -21.40
CA SER A 13 -0.41 7.33 -21.55
C SER A 13 -1.31 6.31 -20.84
N ALA A 14 -2.51 6.73 -20.41
CA ALA A 14 -3.51 5.81 -19.86
C ALA A 14 -3.86 4.68 -20.84
N THR A 15 -3.82 4.94 -22.15
CA THR A 15 -4.03 3.91 -23.18
C THR A 15 -2.84 2.95 -23.30
N ASP A 16 -1.60 3.43 -23.16
CA ASP A 16 -0.41 2.58 -23.07
C ASP A 16 -0.43 1.70 -21.83
N LEU A 17 -0.91 2.22 -20.68
CA LEU A 17 -1.08 1.40 -19.48
C LEU A 17 -1.98 0.20 -19.77
N VAL A 18 -3.14 0.41 -20.38
CA VAL A 18 -4.07 -0.68 -20.69
C VAL A 18 -3.47 -1.66 -21.70
N ARG A 19 -2.85 -1.14 -22.77
CA ARG A 19 -2.37 -1.95 -23.90
C ARG A 19 -1.03 -2.65 -23.66
N LYS A 20 -0.15 -2.04 -22.85
CA LYS A 20 1.24 -2.46 -22.63
C LYS A 20 1.56 -2.63 -21.13
N ASN A 21 0.55 -2.90 -20.30
CA ASN A 21 0.71 -3.05 -18.84
C ASN A 21 1.92 -3.90 -18.48
N LYS A 22 2.06 -5.09 -19.06
CA LYS A 22 3.14 -6.03 -18.75
C LYS A 22 4.51 -5.40 -18.96
N SER A 23 4.71 -4.69 -20.07
CA SER A 23 5.99 -4.04 -20.35
C SER A 23 6.31 -2.95 -19.33
N ILE A 24 5.30 -2.20 -18.87
CA ILE A 24 5.47 -1.15 -17.86
C ILE A 24 5.78 -1.76 -16.49
N PHE A 25 5.09 -2.84 -16.11
CA PHE A 25 5.37 -3.59 -14.89
C PHE A 25 6.75 -4.26 -14.91
N ASP A 26 7.13 -4.89 -16.03
CA ASP A 26 8.45 -5.49 -16.19
C ASP A 26 9.55 -4.42 -16.01
N LYS A 27 9.35 -3.20 -16.54
CA LYS A 27 10.27 -2.07 -16.38
C LYS A 27 10.42 -1.63 -14.92
N LEU A 28 9.30 -1.57 -14.18
CA LEU A 28 9.30 -1.27 -12.74
C LEU A 28 10.02 -2.37 -11.94
N GLN A 29 9.70 -3.65 -12.19
CA GLN A 29 10.30 -4.78 -11.47
C GLN A 29 11.80 -4.94 -11.73
N LYS A 30 12.24 -4.70 -12.97
CA LYS A 30 13.67 -4.72 -13.34
C LYS A 30 14.42 -3.49 -12.87
N LYS A 31 13.73 -2.51 -12.25
CA LYS A 31 14.27 -1.22 -11.85
C LYS A 31 14.90 -0.44 -13.02
N GLU A 32 14.36 -0.60 -14.23
CA GLU A 32 14.70 0.25 -15.39
C GLU A 32 14.14 1.67 -15.19
N ILE A 33 13.00 1.75 -14.53
CA ILE A 33 12.36 2.99 -14.08
C ILE A 33 12.04 2.88 -12.59
N GLU A 34 12.15 3.99 -11.86
CA GLU A 34 11.83 4.02 -10.43
C GLU A 34 10.31 4.06 -10.18
N LYS A 35 9.61 4.78 -11.05
CA LYS A 35 8.16 4.99 -10.98
C LYS A 35 7.60 5.16 -12.39
N ALA A 36 6.33 4.82 -12.58
CA ALA A 36 5.63 5.08 -13.83
C ALA A 36 4.56 6.16 -13.60
N ILE A 37 4.64 7.24 -14.38
CA ILE A 37 3.69 8.34 -14.36
C ILE A 37 2.68 8.12 -15.49
N ILE A 38 1.42 7.94 -15.10
CA ILE A 38 0.34 7.71 -16.05
C ILE A 38 -0.34 9.04 -16.37
N LEU A 39 -0.37 9.35 -17.66
CA LEU A 39 -0.97 10.55 -18.21
C LEU A 39 -2.41 10.28 -18.65
N ARG A 40 -3.34 11.09 -18.16
CA ARG A 40 -4.71 11.17 -18.69
C ARG A 40 -4.86 12.52 -19.37
N ASP A 41 -5.26 12.51 -20.65
CA ASP A 41 -5.41 13.73 -21.45
C ASP A 41 -4.14 14.62 -21.47
N GLY A 42 -2.97 13.97 -21.50
CA GLY A 42 -1.65 14.63 -21.50
C GLY A 42 -1.18 15.16 -20.15
N LYS A 43 -1.96 14.98 -19.07
CA LYS A 43 -1.61 15.44 -17.72
C LYS A 43 -1.26 14.25 -16.81
N PRO A 44 -0.19 14.35 -16.00
CA PRO A 44 0.09 13.39 -14.94
C PRO A 44 -1.10 13.24 -14.01
N SER A 45 -1.61 12.03 -13.86
CA SER A 45 -2.77 11.74 -13.01
C SER A 45 -2.46 10.71 -11.94
N ILE A 46 -1.65 9.69 -12.26
CA ILE A 46 -1.37 8.58 -11.35
C ILE A 46 0.13 8.34 -11.36
N MET A 47 0.70 8.07 -10.18
CA MET A 47 2.07 7.57 -10.03
C MET A 47 1.99 6.12 -9.56
N MET A 48 2.62 5.23 -10.30
CA MET A 48 2.76 3.83 -9.97
C MET A 48 4.18 3.58 -9.46
N LEU A 49 4.28 2.85 -8.36
CA LEU A 49 5.52 2.45 -7.71
C LEU A 49 5.51 0.95 -7.52
N ASP A 50 6.69 0.35 -7.42
CA ASP A 50 6.79 -0.99 -6.90
C ASP A 50 6.34 -1.02 -5.42
N PHE A 51 5.72 -2.12 -5.02
CA PHE A 51 5.13 -2.25 -3.69
C PHE A 51 6.20 -2.13 -2.60
N SER A 52 7.36 -2.73 -2.80
CA SER A 52 8.49 -2.65 -1.85
C SER A 52 9.00 -1.22 -1.68
N GLU A 53 9.07 -0.44 -2.76
CA GLU A 53 9.50 0.96 -2.70
C GLU A 53 8.43 1.83 -2.01
N TYR A 54 7.14 1.56 -2.28
CA TYR A 54 6.04 2.23 -1.59
C TYR A 54 6.06 1.98 -0.07
N GLU A 55 6.22 0.72 0.37
CA GLU A 55 6.29 0.39 1.80
C GLU A 55 7.46 1.09 2.49
N LYS A 56 8.63 1.11 1.84
CA LYS A 56 9.80 1.80 2.35
C LYS A 56 9.53 3.31 2.49
N LEU A 57 8.96 3.94 1.47
CA LEU A 57 8.60 5.35 1.49
C LEU A 57 7.62 5.68 2.62
N MET A 58 6.62 4.82 2.85
CA MET A 58 5.64 5.02 3.94
C MET A 58 6.27 4.85 5.31
N LYS A 59 7.15 3.84 5.49
CA LYS A 59 7.91 3.67 6.74
C LYS A 59 8.79 4.89 7.03
N ASP A 60 9.52 5.36 6.02
CA ASP A 60 10.37 6.55 6.13
C ASP A 60 9.53 7.80 6.47
N TYR A 61 8.37 7.96 5.83
CA TYR A 61 7.45 9.04 6.12
C TYR A 61 6.93 9.02 7.57
N LEU A 62 6.50 7.85 8.07
CA LEU A 62 6.02 7.71 9.45
C LEU A 62 7.13 8.04 10.46
N ASN A 63 8.34 7.52 10.25
CA ASN A 63 9.49 7.80 11.08
C ASN A 63 9.81 9.30 11.16
N LEU A 64 9.71 10.00 10.02
CA LEU A 64 9.92 11.46 9.94
C LEU A 64 8.80 12.24 10.61
N LYS A 65 7.55 11.81 10.42
CA LYS A 65 6.36 12.44 11.00
C LYS A 65 6.36 12.37 12.52
N ASP A 66 6.82 11.26 13.09
CA ASP A 66 6.86 11.02 14.54
C ASP A 66 8.01 11.78 15.25
N GLY A 67 8.76 12.62 14.52
CA GLY A 67 9.78 13.48 15.10
C GLY A 67 11.08 12.74 15.46
N ASN A 68 11.24 11.47 15.05
CA ASN A 68 12.49 10.73 15.13
C ASN A 68 13.48 11.23 14.06
N SER A 69 13.83 12.50 14.12
CA SER A 69 14.94 13.10 13.37
C SER A 69 16.27 12.69 14.01
N THR A 70 16.50 11.39 14.18
CA THR A 70 17.83 10.90 14.56
C THR A 70 18.57 10.54 13.29
N ASN A 71 19.34 11.52 12.80
CA ASN A 71 20.50 11.38 11.92
C ASN A 71 20.41 10.26 10.87
N ILE A 72 19.88 10.61 9.69
CA ILE A 72 20.13 9.85 8.46
C ILE A 72 21.61 10.05 8.06
N ASN A 73 22.52 9.39 8.78
CA ASN A 73 23.91 9.27 8.37
C ASN A 73 23.97 8.25 7.22
N THR A 74 24.04 8.76 5.99
CA THR A 74 24.55 8.02 4.85
C THR A 74 26.04 7.74 5.06
N LYS A 75 26.37 6.63 5.75
CA LYS A 75 27.73 6.10 5.75
C LYS A 75 27.70 4.57 5.78
N THR A 76 27.97 4.00 4.60
CA THR A 76 28.57 2.68 4.35
C THR A 76 28.23 1.54 5.31
N ILE A 77 27.55 0.52 4.80
CA ILE A 77 27.78 -0.85 5.27
C ILE A 77 27.99 -1.74 4.04
N ASN A 78 29.27 -2.00 3.80
CA ASN A 78 29.74 -3.15 3.06
C ASN A 78 29.24 -4.42 3.76
N GLU A 79 28.91 -5.41 2.95
CA GLU A 79 28.84 -6.84 3.26
C GLU A 79 29.53 -7.23 4.59
N THR A 80 28.74 -7.67 5.57
CA THR A 80 29.25 -8.46 6.70
C THR A 80 28.16 -9.43 7.15
N VAL A 81 28.62 -10.66 7.37
CA VAL A 81 27.91 -11.90 7.63
C VAL A 81 27.43 -11.95 9.10
N VAL A 82 26.39 -12.76 9.38
CA VAL A 82 25.91 -13.28 10.69
C VAL A 82 25.08 -12.26 11.50
N GLU A 83 23.81 -12.47 11.87
CA GLU A 83 23.28 -13.56 12.71
C GLU A 83 21.87 -14.01 12.32
N GLU A 84 21.77 -15.32 12.11
CA GLU A 84 20.55 -16.12 12.16
C GLU A 84 19.93 -16.01 13.57
N LYS A 85 18.85 -15.25 13.73
CA LYS A 85 18.02 -15.37 14.93
C LYS A 85 17.22 -16.66 14.83
N THR A 86 17.83 -17.73 15.29
CA THR A 86 17.19 -18.94 15.79
C THR A 86 15.94 -18.58 16.60
N ILE A 87 14.77 -18.98 16.11
CA ILE A 87 13.53 -19.02 16.87
C ILE A 87 13.74 -20.07 17.97
N LYS A 88 14.00 -19.64 19.20
CA LYS A 88 13.89 -20.50 20.37
C LYS A 88 12.40 -20.60 20.72
N SER A 89 11.77 -21.68 20.29
CA SER A 89 10.49 -22.14 20.81
C SER A 89 10.68 -22.62 22.24
N ASP A 90 10.52 -21.73 23.22
CA ASP A 90 10.22 -22.10 24.60
C ASP A 90 9.73 -20.87 25.35
N SER A 91 8.42 -20.65 25.34
CA SER A 91 7.75 -19.90 26.38
C SER A 91 6.38 -20.53 26.62
N LYS A 92 6.27 -21.27 27.73
CA LYS A 92 4.98 -21.55 28.35
C LYS A 92 4.30 -20.20 28.58
N ILE A 93 3.19 -19.97 27.89
CA ILE A 93 2.30 -18.83 28.15
C ILE A 93 1.84 -18.93 29.61
N SER A 94 1.97 -17.86 30.38
CA SER A 94 1.48 -17.83 31.76
C SER A 94 -0.04 -18.02 31.75
N GLN A 95 -0.59 -18.76 32.71
CA GLN A 95 -2.03 -18.98 32.81
C GLN A 95 -2.80 -17.65 32.95
N GLU A 96 -2.13 -16.64 33.52
CA GLU A 96 -2.62 -15.28 33.69
C GLU A 96 -2.75 -14.52 32.34
N ASP A 97 -1.79 -14.73 31.43
CA ASP A 97 -1.82 -14.12 30.09
C ASP A 97 -2.93 -14.73 29.21
N TYR A 98 -3.19 -16.02 29.38
CA TYR A 98 -4.28 -16.71 28.69
C TYR A 98 -5.66 -16.22 29.14
N GLU A 99 -5.83 -16.03 30.45
CA GLU A 99 -7.09 -15.55 31.02
C GLU A 99 -7.35 -14.08 30.65
N ALA A 100 -6.29 -13.26 30.60
CA ALA A 100 -6.38 -11.87 30.13
C ALA A 100 -6.84 -11.80 28.65
N ALA A 101 -6.25 -12.63 27.78
CA ALA A 101 -6.61 -12.66 26.37
C ALA A 101 -8.05 -13.15 26.13
N MET A 102 -8.52 -14.15 26.89
CA MET A 102 -9.91 -14.63 26.82
C MET A 102 -10.91 -13.54 27.20
N LYS A 103 -10.61 -12.77 28.25
CA LYS A 103 -11.47 -11.68 28.72
C LYS A 103 -11.58 -10.54 27.70
N GLU A 104 -10.49 -10.26 26.99
CA GLU A 104 -10.48 -9.25 25.93
C GLU A 104 -11.34 -9.68 24.72
N ILE A 105 -11.29 -10.96 24.33
CA ILE A 105 -12.12 -11.51 23.25
C ILE A 105 -13.61 -11.44 23.59
N GLU A 106 -14.00 -11.74 24.85
CA GLU A 106 -15.39 -11.63 25.28
C GLU A 106 -15.90 -10.18 25.23
N GLN A 107 -15.07 -9.21 25.61
CA GLN A 107 -15.42 -7.78 25.51
C GLN A 107 -15.63 -7.34 24.05
N ILE A 108 -14.80 -7.84 23.13
CA ILE A 108 -14.94 -7.56 21.70
C ILE A 108 -16.25 -8.15 21.17
N SER A 109 -16.58 -9.39 21.52
CA SER A 109 -17.81 -10.07 21.06
C SER A 109 -19.10 -9.43 21.58
N PHE A 110 -19.09 -8.78 22.75
CA PHE A 110 -20.27 -8.09 23.29
C PHE A 110 -20.47 -6.69 22.67
N SER A 111 -19.40 -6.09 22.12
CA SER A 111 -19.45 -4.77 21.48
C SER A 111 -19.86 -4.81 19.99
N SER A 112 -19.85 -6.00 19.38
CA SER A 112 -20.31 -6.22 18.00
C SER A 112 -21.82 -6.41 17.93
N ASP A 113 -22.58 -5.44 18.43
CA ASP A 113 -24.00 -5.30 18.10
C ASP A 113 -24.11 -4.50 16.78
N PHE A 114 -23.79 -5.16 15.67
CA PHE A 114 -24.01 -4.62 14.33
C PHE A 114 -25.51 -4.68 14.04
N SER A 115 -26.22 -3.65 14.52
CA SER A 115 -27.59 -3.36 14.12
C SER A 115 -27.63 -3.09 12.60
N ILE A 116 -27.96 -4.12 11.82
CA ILE A 116 -28.29 -3.97 10.40
C ILE A 116 -29.57 -3.14 10.35
N LYS A 117 -29.44 -1.86 9.98
CA LYS A 117 -30.57 -1.08 9.47
C LYS A 117 -30.78 -1.50 8.02
N GLU A 118 -31.76 -2.36 7.80
CA GLU A 118 -32.39 -2.54 6.50
C GLU A 118 -33.14 -1.24 6.16
N ASP A 119 -32.56 -0.39 5.32
CA ASP A 119 -33.28 0.66 4.60
C ASP A 119 -32.33 1.31 3.58
N ASP A 120 -32.26 0.75 2.35
CA ASP A 120 -32.18 1.53 1.10
C ASP A 120 -32.19 0.67 -0.19
N GLU A 121 -32.99 -0.40 -0.24
CA GLU A 121 -33.35 -1.06 -1.51
C GLU A 121 -34.71 -0.57 -1.98
N GLN A 122 -34.77 0.57 -2.66
CA GLN A 122 -35.80 0.89 -3.67
C GLN A 122 -35.60 2.29 -4.29
N LYS A 123 -34.70 2.40 -5.27
CA LYS A 123 -34.80 3.36 -6.40
C LYS A 123 -33.61 3.15 -7.33
N THR A 124 -33.77 2.37 -8.40
CA THR A 124 -33.15 2.57 -9.74
C THR A 124 -33.28 1.33 -10.64
N PRO A 125 -34.47 1.07 -11.21
CA PRO A 125 -34.53 0.39 -12.51
C PRO A 125 -34.94 1.33 -13.66
N GLN A 126 -35.36 2.57 -13.38
CA GLN A 126 -35.94 3.46 -14.39
C GLN A 126 -34.89 4.26 -15.19
N ALA A 127 -33.77 4.64 -14.57
CA ALA A 127 -32.72 5.44 -15.22
C ALA A 127 -31.96 4.68 -16.33
N LEU A 128 -31.97 3.34 -16.30
CA LEU A 128 -31.29 2.51 -17.30
C LEU A 128 -32.12 2.27 -18.58
N LYS A 129 -33.44 2.46 -18.53
CA LYS A 129 -34.32 2.27 -19.70
C LYS A 129 -34.19 3.41 -20.72
N GLU A 130 -34.05 4.66 -20.25
CA GLU A 130 -33.94 5.83 -21.12
C GLU A 130 -32.65 5.85 -21.96
N PHE A 131 -31.64 5.04 -21.61
CA PHE A 131 -30.36 5.01 -22.30
C PHE A 131 -30.37 4.21 -23.62
N TRP A 132 -31.28 3.24 -23.77
CA TRP A 132 -31.28 2.29 -24.90
C TRP A 132 -32.32 2.56 -25.98
N GLU A 133 -33.24 3.51 -25.79
CA GLU A 133 -34.31 3.84 -26.75
C GLU A 133 -34.00 5.06 -27.64
N LYS A 134 -32.72 5.27 -28.01
CA LYS A 134 -32.34 6.32 -28.98
C LYS A 134 -31.87 5.76 -30.31
#